data_AF-A0A2E6MME5-F1
#
_entry.id   AF-A0A2E6MME5-F1
#
_cell.length_a   1.000
_cell.length_b   1.000
_cell.length_c   1.000
_cell.angle_alpha   90.00
_cell.angle_beta   90.00
_cell.angle_gamma   90.00
#
_symmetry.space_group_name_H-M   'P 1'
#
loop_
_entity.id
_entity.type
_entity.pdbx_description
1 polymer ?
#
loop_
_entity_poly.entity_id
_entity_poly.type
_entity_poly.pdbx_seq_one_letter_code
_entity_poly.pdbx_strand_id
1 'polypeptide(L)'
;MRALGRLENPKLASAIEELLSDPAPEVRIEAANALAQAHFGADGSKALNPLLNRADVEVAVATKAAIAKSIGRLQLDIGLQALAAERLLQMSYTDGGDAPGEVMEGVALGIEALARSTNGSIVQGRVMRRLDELRMYLDGTITRTHQARVRSLAINVLGRAGQLDLEQIRIALRDESHAVKAAGARWISALPRGAIQGEGLRQVMFSRSVPAQVEGLQFLLNQPRTPQACSYLKQGARVPASGTTTPLSLRVLSIDGLAEPCPDSIAQRSILLAAASPSELDSIDWQPASHALVALAHISPDAAANVLDVHAMSPEPFVRAYAALAAGIIGERTVVDALLQDPMPNVRTESLRSLARLDDHAADAAAIDQLVVEDPQLIMAATAVLEGSTDPEAAHALADALDRMSEEGRETFRDARRALLDRLEELGDPGLSKRLMPYLSDYDELVAEDAAKVLESWNGRAYLPNPIPRQGLELPTIEQLREMAASIVVLHMRRGGEIHIALHPYVSTANTWRFFTQVREGYFDGLTFHRWSPNFVIQGGSPNANEYYGSGPFSRDEVGMHHWQGTVGISTRGHDTGDGQIFVNLLDNPRLDHQYTIIGTITEGLEVVGLVNEGDIIERAEVRLIH
;
A
#
# COMPACT_ATOMS: atom_id res chain seq x y z
N MET A 1 0.40 25.45 10.73
CA MET A 1 1.74 24.84 10.52
C MET A 1 1.69 23.62 9.63
N ARG A 2 0.92 22.56 9.97
CA ARG A 2 0.76 21.37 9.10
C ARG A 2 0.51 21.71 7.63
N ALA A 3 -0.42 22.62 7.38
CA ALA A 3 -0.74 23.11 6.03
C ALA A 3 0.46 23.75 5.30
N LEU A 4 1.37 24.44 6.01
CA LEU A 4 2.57 25.04 5.41
C LEU A 4 3.61 23.97 5.08
N GLY A 5 3.86 23.03 6.01
CA GLY A 5 4.80 21.93 5.79
C GLY A 5 4.39 21.04 4.62
N ARG A 6 3.09 20.73 4.50
CA ARG A 6 2.51 19.93 3.42
C ARG A 6 2.78 20.47 2.02
N LEU A 7 3.02 21.78 1.87
CA LEU A 7 3.35 22.35 0.56
C LEU A 7 4.73 21.94 0.04
N GLU A 8 5.54 21.25 0.86
CA GLU A 8 6.87 20.76 0.50
C GLU A 8 7.74 21.84 -0.17
N ASN A 9 7.59 23.06 0.30
CA ASN A 9 8.19 24.23 -0.30
C ASN A 9 9.24 24.84 0.64
N PRO A 10 10.54 24.64 0.36
CA PRO A 10 11.62 25.18 1.17
C PRO A 10 11.58 26.70 1.36
N LYS A 11 10.90 27.44 0.47
CA LYS A 11 10.74 28.90 0.61
C LYS A 11 9.89 29.29 1.82
N LEU A 12 9.10 28.38 2.37
CA LEU A 12 8.28 28.60 3.57
C LEU A 12 9.01 28.23 4.87
N ALA A 13 10.18 27.60 4.78
CA ALA A 13 10.89 27.04 5.93
C ALA A 13 11.25 28.08 6.98
N SER A 14 11.67 29.29 6.58
CA SER A 14 12.05 30.36 7.53
C SER A 14 10.89 30.78 8.43
N ALA A 15 9.66 30.85 7.89
CA ALA A 15 8.47 31.20 8.67
C ALA A 15 8.08 30.07 9.64
N ILE A 16 8.39 28.81 9.29
CA ILE A 16 8.14 27.65 10.17
C ILE A 16 9.20 27.59 11.27
N GLU A 17 10.45 27.91 10.96
CA GLU A 17 11.59 27.89 11.88
C GLU A 17 11.37 28.78 13.11
N GLU A 18 10.81 29.98 12.93
CA GLU A 18 10.50 30.90 14.03
C GLU A 18 9.61 30.26 15.10
N LEU A 19 8.71 29.35 14.68
CA LEU A 19 7.76 28.66 15.56
C LEU A 19 8.40 27.51 16.35
N LEU A 20 9.65 27.13 16.06
CA LEU A 20 10.40 26.22 16.92
C LEU A 20 10.66 26.82 18.30
N SER A 21 10.56 28.13 18.48
CA SER A 21 10.74 28.79 19.79
C SER A 21 9.43 29.20 20.45
N ASP A 22 8.28 28.76 19.92
CA ASP A 22 6.97 29.07 20.48
C ASP A 22 6.84 28.55 21.93
N PRO A 23 6.20 29.29 22.86
CA PRO A 23 6.00 28.83 24.23
C PRO A 23 5.21 27.51 24.34
N ALA A 24 4.30 27.22 23.42
CA ALA A 24 3.47 26.01 23.43
C ALA A 24 4.22 24.80 22.83
N PRO A 25 4.43 23.71 23.60
CA PRO A 25 5.09 22.50 23.10
C PRO A 25 4.42 21.87 21.87
N GLU A 26 3.08 21.95 21.79
CA GLU A 26 2.28 21.46 20.68
C GLU A 26 2.59 22.23 19.40
N VAL A 27 2.82 23.54 19.52
CA VAL A 27 3.22 24.38 18.38
C VAL A 27 4.61 23.97 17.90
N ARG A 28 5.55 23.77 18.84
CA ARG A 28 6.92 23.33 18.51
C ARG A 28 6.97 21.95 17.86
N ILE A 29 6.12 21.00 18.28
CA ILE A 29 5.99 19.68 17.64
C ILE A 29 5.60 19.83 16.17
N GLU A 30 4.56 20.63 15.90
CA GLU A 30 4.08 20.84 14.52
C GLU A 30 5.07 21.66 13.69
N ALA A 31 5.80 22.60 14.30
CA ALA A 31 6.86 23.34 13.64
C ALA A 31 8.02 22.42 13.22
N ALA A 32 8.46 21.51 14.10
CA ALA A 32 9.51 20.54 13.77
C ALA A 32 9.08 19.61 12.61
N ASN A 33 7.87 19.06 12.70
CA ASN A 33 7.32 18.20 11.66
C ASN A 33 7.15 18.93 10.32
N ALA A 34 6.63 20.16 10.35
CA ALA A 34 6.39 20.97 9.16
C ALA A 34 7.70 21.46 8.53
N LEU A 35 8.73 21.77 9.33
CA LEU A 35 10.04 22.17 8.82
C LEU A 35 10.70 21.01 8.07
N ALA A 36 10.66 19.80 8.62
CA ALA A 36 11.14 18.62 7.90
C ALA A 36 10.31 18.35 6.64
N GLN A 37 8.98 18.50 6.69
CA GLN A 37 8.12 18.28 5.51
C GLN A 37 8.36 19.32 4.41
N ALA A 38 8.60 20.58 4.76
CA ALA A 38 8.92 21.64 3.78
C ALA A 38 10.17 21.31 2.95
N HIS A 39 11.05 20.45 3.45
CA HIS A 39 12.25 19.95 2.78
C HIS A 39 12.15 18.47 2.36
N PHE A 40 10.96 17.86 2.37
CA PHE A 40 10.82 16.43 2.13
C PHE A 40 11.33 16.00 0.75
N GLY A 41 11.09 16.81 -0.29
CA GLY A 41 11.58 16.60 -1.67
C GLY A 41 12.79 17.45 -2.07
N ALA A 42 13.48 18.09 -1.13
CA ALA A 42 14.55 19.05 -1.40
C ALA A 42 15.72 18.93 -0.40
N ASP A 43 16.79 19.68 -0.62
CA ASP A 43 17.93 19.72 0.32
C ASP A 43 17.47 20.18 1.72
N GLY A 44 17.59 19.28 2.70
CA GLY A 44 17.23 19.47 4.10
C GLY A 44 18.35 20.04 4.97
N SER A 45 19.54 20.33 4.41
CA SER A 45 20.70 20.83 5.15
C SER A 45 20.38 22.08 5.99
N LYS A 46 19.54 22.98 5.46
CA LYS A 46 19.12 24.22 6.12
C LYS A 46 18.20 24.00 7.31
N ALA A 47 17.43 22.90 7.32
CA ALA A 47 16.53 22.56 8.42
C ALA A 47 17.24 21.81 9.56
N LEU A 48 18.41 21.20 9.30
CA LEU A 48 19.12 20.40 10.29
C LEU A 48 19.55 21.23 11.51
N ASN A 49 20.29 22.33 11.29
CA ASN A 49 20.80 23.15 12.41
C ASN A 49 19.69 23.75 13.28
N PRO A 50 18.59 24.31 12.73
CA PRO A 50 17.47 24.77 13.55
C PRO A 50 16.87 23.67 14.44
N LEU A 51 16.67 22.46 13.89
CA LEU A 51 16.17 21.33 14.66
C LEU A 51 17.14 20.90 15.76
N LEU A 52 18.44 20.81 15.46
CA LEU A 52 19.47 20.47 16.44
C LEU A 52 19.56 21.51 17.57
N ASN A 53 19.59 22.80 17.21
CA ASN A 53 19.62 23.88 18.19
C ASN A 53 18.40 23.83 19.11
N ARG A 54 17.21 23.53 18.58
CA ARG A 54 16.01 23.37 19.40
C ARG A 54 16.11 22.13 20.29
N ALA A 55 16.61 21.00 19.79
CA ALA A 55 16.78 19.76 20.54
C ALA A 55 17.67 19.93 21.78
N ASP A 56 18.75 20.73 21.67
CA ASP A 56 19.73 20.95 22.74
C ASP A 56 19.13 21.66 23.96
N VAL A 57 18.09 22.49 23.76
CA VAL A 57 17.45 23.28 24.81
C VAL A 57 15.99 22.87 25.07
N GLU A 58 15.49 21.82 24.42
CA GLU A 58 14.11 21.35 24.61
C GLU A 58 13.97 20.51 25.89
N VAL A 59 12.95 20.84 26.69
CA VAL A 59 12.63 20.15 27.94
C VAL A 59 11.38 19.29 27.83
N ALA A 60 10.48 19.61 26.90
CA ALA A 60 9.27 18.83 26.66
C ALA A 60 9.61 17.52 25.93
N VAL A 61 9.31 16.40 26.58
CA VAL A 61 9.59 15.04 26.12
C VAL A 61 9.02 14.79 24.72
N ALA A 62 7.73 15.06 24.52
CA ALA A 62 7.04 14.89 23.25
C ALA A 62 7.64 15.75 22.12
N THR A 63 8.00 17.00 22.43
CA THR A 63 8.66 17.89 21.45
C THR A 63 10.04 17.37 21.07
N LYS A 64 10.82 16.88 22.04
CA LYS A 64 12.14 16.29 21.78
C LYS A 64 12.04 15.02 20.93
N ALA A 65 11.03 14.18 21.16
CA ALA A 65 10.73 13.02 20.33
C ALA A 65 10.35 13.42 18.89
N ALA A 66 9.48 14.42 18.71
CA ALA A 66 9.09 14.93 17.40
C ALA A 66 10.27 15.53 16.62
N ILE A 67 11.18 16.24 17.30
CA ILE A 67 12.41 16.76 16.70
C ILE A 67 13.32 15.62 16.25
N ALA A 68 13.52 14.59 17.07
CA ALA A 68 14.33 13.42 16.72
C ALA A 68 13.83 12.74 15.43
N LYS A 69 12.52 12.50 15.34
CA LYS A 69 11.89 11.98 14.11
C LYS A 69 12.12 12.91 12.92
N SER A 70 11.91 14.21 13.11
CA SER A 70 11.99 15.23 12.05
C SER A 70 13.40 15.32 11.47
N ILE A 71 14.44 15.25 12.30
CA ILE A 71 15.84 15.20 11.87
C ILE A 71 16.08 14.03 10.93
N GLY A 72 15.57 12.84 11.28
CA GLY A 72 15.81 11.64 10.49
C GLY A 72 15.13 11.60 9.12
N ARG A 73 14.14 12.47 8.91
CA ARG A 73 13.39 12.61 7.65
C ARG A 73 14.01 13.58 6.66
N LEU A 74 15.00 14.37 7.08
CA LEU A 74 15.65 15.34 6.21
C LEU A 74 16.41 14.61 5.10
N GLN A 75 16.28 15.10 3.86
CA GLN A 75 17.21 14.71 2.80
C GLN A 75 18.53 15.41 3.04
N LEU A 76 19.55 14.64 3.40
CA LEU A 76 20.87 15.13 3.79
C LEU A 76 21.95 14.46 2.93
N ASP A 77 23.06 15.18 2.69
CA ASP A 77 24.26 14.56 2.14
C ASP A 77 24.92 13.59 3.14
N ILE A 78 25.86 12.77 2.67
CA ILE A 78 26.52 11.73 3.48
C ILE A 78 27.19 12.30 4.74
N GLY A 79 27.77 13.50 4.67
CA GLY A 79 28.44 14.13 5.81
C GLY A 79 27.44 14.54 6.89
N LEU A 80 26.32 15.16 6.47
CA LEU A 80 25.26 15.58 7.37
C LEU A 80 24.42 14.41 7.89
N GLN A 81 24.29 13.32 7.13
CA GLN A 81 23.66 12.09 7.60
C GLN A 81 24.39 11.49 8.81
N ALA A 82 25.72 11.42 8.75
CA ALA A 82 26.53 10.93 9.87
C ALA A 82 26.40 11.84 11.11
N LEU A 83 26.41 13.16 10.89
CA LEU A 83 26.17 14.13 11.97
C LEU A 83 24.77 13.94 12.59
N ALA A 84 23.73 13.82 11.78
CA ALA A 84 22.36 13.61 12.24
C ALA A 84 22.24 12.32 13.07
N ALA A 85 22.82 11.21 12.60
CA ALA A 85 22.82 9.95 13.33
C ALA A 85 23.52 10.04 14.69
N GLU A 86 24.67 10.73 14.76
CA GLU A 86 25.39 10.97 16.02
C GLU A 86 24.62 11.88 16.98
N ARG A 87 23.88 12.87 16.47
CA ARG A 87 23.01 13.72 17.28
C ARG A 87 21.79 12.98 17.82
N LEU A 88 21.16 12.15 17.00
CA LEU A 88 20.08 11.27 17.45
C LEU A 88 20.55 10.29 18.53
N LEU A 89 21.76 9.74 18.37
CA LEU A 89 22.39 8.92 19.40
C LEU A 89 22.56 9.70 20.71
N GLN A 90 23.04 10.94 20.68
CA GLN A 90 23.15 11.79 21.87
C GLN A 90 21.79 12.01 22.53
N MET A 91 20.73 12.23 21.75
CA MET A 91 19.36 12.38 22.25
C MET A 91 18.81 11.11 22.92
N SER A 92 19.40 9.93 22.66
CA SER A 92 19.00 8.67 23.30
C SER A 92 19.48 8.54 24.75
N TYR A 93 20.28 9.48 25.25
CA TYR A 93 20.82 9.47 26.61
C TYR A 93 20.40 10.71 27.41
N THR A 94 20.43 10.56 28.73
CA THR A 94 20.41 11.65 29.72
C THR A 94 21.65 11.53 30.61
N ASP A 95 21.90 12.52 31.48
CA ASP A 95 23.05 12.53 32.40
C ASP A 95 23.10 11.31 33.36
N GLY A 96 22.02 10.53 33.46
CA GLY A 96 21.88 9.37 34.35
C GLY A 96 21.49 8.04 33.70
N GLY A 97 21.39 7.96 32.36
CA GLY A 97 20.98 6.72 31.67
C GLY A 97 20.27 6.95 30.35
N ASP A 98 19.29 6.10 30.04
CA ASP A 98 18.48 6.22 28.84
C ASP A 98 17.60 7.49 28.89
N ALA A 99 17.30 8.05 27.71
CA ALA A 99 16.30 9.09 27.59
C ALA A 99 14.90 8.54 27.90
N PRO A 100 13.92 9.40 28.24
CA PRO A 100 12.53 8.98 28.43
C PRO A 100 12.04 8.16 27.23
N GLY A 101 11.25 7.12 27.47
CA GLY A 101 10.88 6.15 26.43
C GLY A 101 10.22 6.73 25.19
N GLU A 102 9.46 7.82 25.30
CA GLU A 102 8.90 8.53 24.15
C GLU A 102 10.00 9.20 23.28
N VAL A 103 11.04 9.77 23.90
CA VAL A 103 12.22 10.26 23.17
C VAL A 103 12.94 9.10 22.51
N MET A 104 13.04 7.94 23.19
CA MET A 104 13.67 6.75 22.63
C MET A 104 12.96 6.27 21.36
N GLU A 105 11.63 6.25 21.35
CA GLU A 105 10.85 5.93 20.15
C GLU A 105 11.08 6.95 19.03
N GLY A 106 11.06 8.25 19.35
CA GLY A 106 11.37 9.31 18.39
C GLY A 106 12.79 9.18 17.79
N VAL A 107 13.78 8.82 18.60
CA VAL A 107 15.16 8.54 18.16
C VAL A 107 15.21 7.30 17.27
N ALA A 108 14.56 6.20 17.67
CA ALA A 108 14.51 4.97 16.89
C ALA A 108 13.89 5.20 15.51
N LEU A 109 12.81 6.01 15.45
CA LEU A 109 12.18 6.44 14.20
C LEU A 109 13.10 7.31 13.34
N GLY A 110 13.78 8.28 13.96
CA GLY A 110 14.74 9.13 13.25
C GLY A 110 15.89 8.32 12.65
N ILE A 111 16.44 7.37 13.40
CA ILE A 111 17.52 6.49 12.92
C ILE A 111 16.99 5.53 11.84
N GLU A 112 15.77 4.99 11.97
CA GLU A 112 15.16 4.16 10.94
C GLU A 112 15.00 4.91 9.62
N ALA A 113 14.48 6.14 9.66
CA ALA A 113 14.29 6.98 8.48
C ALA A 113 15.64 7.28 7.78
N LEU A 114 16.68 7.64 8.55
CA LEU A 114 18.03 7.82 8.01
C LEU A 114 18.54 6.53 7.39
N ALA A 115 18.54 5.42 8.14
CA ALA A 115 19.03 4.14 7.64
C ALA A 115 18.29 3.68 6.39
N ARG A 116 16.99 3.96 6.25
CA ARG A 116 16.22 3.67 5.04
C ARG A 116 16.72 4.50 3.86
N SER A 117 16.95 5.80 4.04
CA SER A 117 17.47 6.67 2.97
C SER A 117 18.91 6.34 2.55
N THR A 118 19.73 5.79 3.46
CA THR A 118 21.14 5.50 3.20
C THR A 118 21.44 4.01 2.98
N ASN A 119 20.40 3.18 2.90
CA ASN A 119 20.50 1.72 2.88
C ASN A 119 21.41 1.14 3.99
N GLY A 120 21.28 1.68 5.20
CA GLY A 120 21.97 1.20 6.41
C GLY A 120 23.42 1.68 6.56
N SER A 121 23.97 2.46 5.64
CA SER A 121 25.39 2.88 5.68
C SER A 121 25.78 3.68 6.94
N ILE A 122 24.82 4.38 7.57
CA ILE A 122 25.02 5.15 8.81
C ILE A 122 25.14 4.28 10.07
N VAL A 123 24.84 2.99 9.97
CA VAL A 123 24.82 2.04 11.09
C VAL A 123 26.24 1.52 11.34
N GLN A 124 27.05 2.33 12.02
CA GLN A 124 28.44 1.99 12.34
C GLN A 124 28.80 2.44 13.77
N GLY A 125 29.92 1.92 14.29
CA GLY A 125 30.56 2.42 15.51
C GLY A 125 29.62 2.50 16.72
N ARG A 126 29.31 3.72 17.17
CA ARG A 126 28.44 3.94 18.34
C ARG A 126 26.96 3.75 18.03
N VAL A 127 26.50 4.15 16.85
CA VAL A 127 25.10 3.98 16.41
C VAL A 127 24.73 2.50 16.38
N MET A 128 25.59 1.66 15.79
CA MET A 128 25.39 0.21 15.76
C MET A 128 25.30 -0.40 17.16
N ARG A 129 26.22 -0.03 18.06
CA ARG A 129 26.21 -0.53 19.45
C ARG A 129 24.93 -0.14 20.19
N ARG A 130 24.47 1.10 20.02
CA ARG A 130 23.23 1.54 20.64
C ARG A 130 22.01 0.78 20.10
N LEU A 131 21.94 0.55 18.79
CA LEU A 131 20.86 -0.24 18.21
C LEU A 131 20.88 -1.70 18.72
N ASP A 132 22.06 -2.28 18.94
CA ASP A 132 22.18 -3.62 19.54
C ASP A 132 21.65 -3.66 20.98
N GLU A 133 21.77 -2.58 21.75
CA GLU A 133 21.12 -2.44 23.06
C GLU A 133 19.59 -2.30 22.90
N LEU A 134 19.15 -1.43 21.98
CA LEU A 134 17.74 -1.10 21.78
C LEU A 134 16.89 -2.25 21.24
N ARG A 135 17.47 -3.26 20.58
CA ARG A 135 16.72 -4.47 20.19
C ARG A 135 16.18 -5.27 21.40
N MET A 136 16.71 -5.01 22.60
CA MET A 136 16.26 -5.59 23.86
C MET A 136 15.69 -4.53 24.82
N TYR A 137 15.28 -3.37 24.28
CA TYR A 137 14.79 -2.24 25.06
C TYR A 137 13.61 -2.60 25.96
N LEU A 138 13.72 -2.22 27.23
CA LEU A 138 12.71 -2.37 28.27
C LEU A 138 12.72 -1.11 29.14
N ASP A 139 11.54 -0.52 29.32
CA ASP A 139 11.36 0.71 30.09
C ASP A 139 9.99 0.69 30.78
N GLY A 140 10.03 0.67 32.12
CA GLY A 140 8.82 0.59 32.95
C GLY A 140 7.94 1.84 32.91
N THR A 141 8.38 2.93 32.27
CA THR A 141 7.64 4.20 32.18
C THR A 141 6.74 4.31 30.96
N ILE A 142 6.92 3.45 29.95
CA ILE A 142 6.13 3.43 28.72
C ILE A 142 5.40 2.09 28.52
N THR A 143 4.36 2.08 27.70
CA THR A 143 3.57 0.86 27.45
C THR A 143 4.40 -0.20 26.73
N ARG A 144 4.00 -1.48 26.86
CA ARG A 144 4.65 -2.59 26.16
C ARG A 144 4.67 -2.39 24.64
N THR A 145 3.64 -1.74 24.08
CA THR A 145 3.56 -1.42 22.65
C THR A 145 4.69 -0.48 22.23
N HIS A 146 4.90 0.61 22.95
CA HIS A 146 6.00 1.55 22.68
C HIS A 146 7.37 0.88 22.83
N GLN A 147 7.56 0.03 23.85
CA GLN A 147 8.80 -0.74 24.00
C GLN A 147 9.03 -1.68 22.81
N ALA A 148 7.98 -2.39 22.37
CA ALA A 148 8.06 -3.28 21.22
C ALA A 148 8.38 -2.53 19.91
N ARG A 149 7.90 -1.28 19.75
CA ARG A 149 8.26 -0.42 18.62
C ARG A 149 9.74 -0.07 18.60
N VAL A 150 10.29 0.36 19.74
CA VAL A 150 11.73 0.63 19.84
C VAL A 150 12.53 -0.61 19.44
N ARG A 151 12.17 -1.79 19.96
CA ARG A 151 12.82 -3.06 19.62
C ARG A 151 12.69 -3.39 18.12
N SER A 152 11.49 -3.31 17.55
CA SER A 152 11.24 -3.67 16.15
C SER A 152 11.95 -2.70 15.17
N LEU A 153 11.96 -1.40 15.46
CA LEU A 153 12.70 -0.40 14.70
C LEU A 153 14.20 -0.69 14.75
N ALA A 154 14.77 -0.92 15.93
CA ALA A 154 16.20 -1.23 16.08
C ALA A 154 16.60 -2.49 15.29
N ILE A 155 15.80 -3.55 15.36
CA ILE A 155 16.01 -4.78 14.58
C ILE A 155 15.97 -4.49 13.08
N ASN A 156 14.98 -3.70 12.61
CA ASN A 156 14.88 -3.34 11.20
C ASN A 156 16.08 -2.54 10.71
N VAL A 157 16.60 -1.62 11.52
CA VAL A 157 17.80 -0.85 11.18
C VAL A 157 19.04 -1.74 11.11
N LEU A 158 19.25 -2.60 12.10
CA LEU A 158 20.39 -3.54 12.11
C LEU A 158 20.34 -4.51 10.94
N GLY A 159 19.14 -5.03 10.62
CA GLY A 159 18.93 -5.96 9.52
C GLY A 159 19.23 -5.33 8.17
N ARG A 160 18.78 -4.09 7.96
CA ARG A 160 19.10 -3.32 6.75
C ARG A 160 20.60 -3.11 6.57
N ALA A 161 21.32 -2.89 7.66
CA ALA A 161 22.77 -2.74 7.66
C ALA A 161 23.54 -4.07 7.59
N GLY A 162 22.85 -5.21 7.48
CA GLY A 162 23.47 -6.54 7.46
C GLY A 162 24.18 -6.91 8.77
N GLN A 163 23.79 -6.30 9.89
CA GLN A 163 24.41 -6.50 11.21
C GLN A 163 23.70 -7.53 12.09
N LEU A 164 22.66 -8.19 11.57
CA LEU A 164 21.94 -9.23 12.29
C LEU A 164 22.56 -10.61 12.07
N ASP A 165 22.77 -11.34 13.16
CA ASP A 165 23.12 -12.75 13.17
C ASP A 165 21.93 -13.67 13.54
N LEU A 166 22.16 -14.98 13.45
CA LEU A 166 21.13 -15.97 13.74
C LEU A 166 20.66 -15.94 15.20
N GLU A 167 21.54 -15.61 16.14
CA GLU A 167 21.20 -15.58 17.57
C GLU A 167 20.32 -14.37 17.88
N GLN A 168 20.62 -13.21 17.31
CA GLN A 168 19.78 -12.01 17.42
C GLN A 168 18.39 -12.24 16.80
N ILE A 169 18.30 -12.89 15.63
CA ILE A 169 17.01 -13.28 15.05
C ILE A 169 16.26 -14.26 15.97
N ARG A 170 16.95 -15.26 16.53
CA ARG A 170 16.36 -16.22 17.46
C ARG A 170 15.79 -15.54 18.71
N ILE A 171 16.49 -14.53 19.24
CA ILE A 171 16.01 -13.72 20.36
C ILE A 171 14.74 -12.96 19.95
N ALA A 172 14.73 -12.30 18.80
CA ALA A 172 13.57 -11.58 18.30
C ALA A 172 12.34 -12.50 18.11
N LEU A 173 12.54 -13.73 17.62
CA LEU A 173 11.46 -14.71 17.43
C LEU A 173 10.84 -15.20 18.76
N ARG A 174 11.51 -14.98 19.89
CA ARG A 174 11.05 -15.33 21.24
C ARG A 174 10.38 -14.17 21.98
N ASP A 175 10.32 -12.98 21.38
CA ASP A 175 9.66 -11.81 21.97
C ASP A 175 8.16 -12.11 22.25
N GLU A 176 7.50 -11.31 23.07
CA GLU A 176 6.04 -11.42 23.23
C GLU A 176 5.31 -10.79 22.04
N SER A 177 5.87 -9.72 21.47
CA SER A 177 5.28 -8.94 20.38
C SER A 177 5.41 -9.64 19.03
N HIS A 178 4.29 -9.75 18.33
CA HIS A 178 4.26 -10.25 16.96
C HIS A 178 5.01 -9.34 15.98
N ALA A 179 5.04 -8.02 16.22
CA ALA A 179 5.77 -7.06 15.39
C ALA A 179 7.29 -7.24 15.53
N VAL A 180 7.80 -7.52 16.74
CA VAL A 180 9.22 -7.81 16.97
C VAL A 180 9.63 -9.12 16.31
N LYS A 181 8.77 -10.16 16.39
CA LYS A 181 9.00 -11.43 15.70
C LYS A 181 9.05 -11.26 14.18
N ALA A 182 8.13 -10.47 13.61
CA ALA A 182 8.11 -10.17 12.18
C ALA A 182 9.37 -9.39 11.76
N ALA A 183 9.78 -8.37 12.54
CA ALA A 183 11.01 -7.62 12.29
C ALA A 183 12.24 -8.54 12.23
N GLY A 184 12.36 -9.50 13.16
CA GLY A 184 13.44 -10.50 13.11
C GLY A 184 13.36 -11.43 11.89
N ALA A 185 12.15 -11.92 11.57
CA ALA A 185 11.93 -12.85 10.46
C ALA A 185 12.20 -12.22 9.07
N ARG A 186 11.91 -10.92 8.90
CA ARG A 186 12.15 -10.17 7.66
C ARG A 186 13.58 -10.25 7.16
N TRP A 187 14.55 -10.33 8.08
CA TRP A 187 15.98 -10.27 7.76
C TRP A 187 16.67 -11.63 7.69
N ILE A 188 15.93 -12.74 7.53
CA ILE A 188 16.53 -14.05 7.22
C ILE A 188 17.44 -13.97 5.97
N SER A 189 17.06 -13.13 4.99
CA SER A 189 17.84 -12.90 3.77
C SER A 189 19.23 -12.29 4.03
N ALA A 190 19.40 -11.59 5.16
CA ALA A 190 20.68 -11.01 5.56
C ALA A 190 21.65 -12.04 6.18
N LEU A 191 21.15 -13.22 6.59
CA LEU A 191 22.01 -14.28 7.14
C LEU A 191 22.94 -14.88 6.06
N PRO A 192 24.12 -15.39 6.46
CA PRO A 192 24.99 -16.14 5.56
C PRO A 192 24.25 -17.31 4.90
N ARG A 193 24.32 -17.38 3.57
CA ARG A 193 23.69 -18.45 2.77
C ARG A 193 24.18 -19.83 3.21
N GLY A 194 23.31 -20.83 3.09
CA GLY A 194 23.58 -22.21 3.48
C GLY A 194 22.95 -22.57 4.81
N ALA A 195 23.68 -23.31 5.67
CA ALA A 195 23.12 -23.90 6.88
C ALA A 195 22.58 -22.88 7.89
N ILE A 196 23.23 -21.72 8.02
CA ILE A 196 22.82 -20.66 8.97
C ILE A 196 21.47 -20.07 8.55
N GLN A 197 21.36 -19.66 7.29
CA GLN A 197 20.10 -19.17 6.74
C GLN A 197 18.99 -20.23 6.75
N GLY A 198 19.32 -21.49 6.45
CA GLY A 198 18.37 -22.61 6.52
C GLY A 198 17.83 -22.85 7.93
N GLU A 199 18.68 -22.73 8.95
CA GLU A 199 18.27 -22.80 10.36
C GLU A 199 17.40 -21.60 10.77
N GLY A 200 17.77 -20.38 10.35
CA GLY A 200 16.95 -19.18 10.58
C GLY A 200 15.56 -19.30 9.97
N LEU A 201 15.49 -19.73 8.70
CA LEU A 201 14.22 -20.02 8.02
C LEU A 201 13.40 -21.06 8.78
N ARG A 202 14.02 -22.16 9.22
CA ARG A 202 13.33 -23.19 10.01
C ARG A 202 12.69 -22.58 11.26
N GLN A 203 13.42 -21.77 12.01
CA GLN A 203 12.89 -21.13 13.23
C GLN A 203 11.71 -20.20 12.92
N VAL A 204 11.76 -19.47 11.82
CA VAL A 204 10.67 -18.60 11.36
C VAL A 204 9.44 -19.41 10.97
N MET A 205 9.59 -20.46 10.17
CA MET A 205 8.45 -21.29 9.73
C MET A 205 7.73 -21.98 10.90
N PHE A 206 8.46 -22.32 11.97
CA PHE A 206 7.89 -22.89 13.21
C PHE A 206 7.53 -21.85 14.27
N SER A 207 7.58 -20.56 13.95
CA SER A 207 7.14 -19.49 14.85
C SER A 207 5.64 -19.58 15.12
N ARG A 208 5.21 -19.21 16.34
CA ARG A 208 3.78 -19.05 16.68
C ARG A 208 3.19 -17.73 16.21
N SER A 209 3.96 -16.93 15.46
CA SER A 209 3.54 -15.63 14.96
C SER A 209 3.24 -15.72 13.47
N VAL A 210 1.96 -15.53 13.12
CA VAL A 210 1.54 -15.48 11.71
C VAL A 210 2.32 -14.42 10.92
N PRO A 211 2.49 -13.17 11.42
CA PRO A 211 3.35 -12.20 10.73
C PRO A 211 4.79 -12.67 10.50
N ALA A 212 5.39 -13.41 11.45
CA ALA A 212 6.73 -13.94 11.23
C ALA A 212 6.74 -15.03 10.14
N GLN A 213 5.75 -15.92 10.14
CA GLN A 213 5.60 -16.96 9.12
C GLN A 213 5.35 -16.36 7.73
N VAL A 214 4.59 -15.25 7.65
CA VAL A 214 4.40 -14.48 6.41
C VAL A 214 5.75 -13.98 5.85
N GLU A 215 6.62 -13.40 6.69
CA GLU A 215 7.96 -12.97 6.23
C GLU A 215 8.80 -14.17 5.73
N GLY A 216 8.69 -15.33 6.39
CA GLY A 216 9.34 -16.57 5.95
C GLY A 216 8.85 -17.07 4.59
N LEU A 217 7.53 -17.01 4.35
CA LEU A 217 6.93 -17.36 3.06
C LEU A 217 7.29 -16.34 1.97
N GLN A 218 7.24 -15.05 2.25
CA GLN A 218 7.68 -13.99 1.32
C GLN A 218 9.16 -14.12 0.95
N PHE A 219 10.01 -14.51 1.90
CA PHE A 219 11.39 -14.88 1.62
C PHE A 219 11.44 -16.06 0.64
N LEU A 220 10.72 -17.15 0.93
CA LEU A 220 10.66 -18.35 0.09
C LEU A 220 10.17 -18.08 -1.33
N LEU A 221 9.19 -17.18 -1.53
CA LEU A 221 8.71 -16.81 -2.87
C LEU A 221 9.85 -16.40 -3.81
N ASN A 222 10.91 -15.79 -3.27
CA ASN A 222 12.07 -15.31 -4.01
C ASN A 222 13.30 -16.26 -3.95
N GLN A 223 13.14 -17.50 -3.47
CA GLN A 223 14.22 -18.49 -3.37
C GLN A 223 14.06 -19.65 -4.37
N PRO A 224 15.18 -20.28 -4.79
CA PRO A 224 15.12 -21.52 -5.56
C PRO A 224 14.29 -22.60 -4.85
N ARG A 225 13.52 -23.38 -5.63
CA ARG A 225 12.66 -24.48 -5.17
C ARG A 225 13.46 -25.71 -4.73
N THR A 226 14.25 -25.58 -3.67
CA THR A 226 14.97 -26.69 -3.03
C THR A 226 14.00 -27.69 -2.37
N PRO A 227 14.42 -28.95 -2.10
CA PRO A 227 13.57 -29.92 -1.40
C PRO A 227 13.02 -29.40 -0.06
N GLN A 228 13.83 -28.66 0.70
CA GLN A 228 13.42 -28.09 1.99
C GLN A 228 12.40 -26.95 1.80
N ALA A 229 12.65 -26.01 0.89
CA ALA A 229 11.72 -24.93 0.57
C ALA A 229 10.36 -25.48 0.13
N CYS A 230 10.37 -26.43 -0.80
CA CYS A 230 9.17 -27.12 -1.27
C CYS A 230 8.46 -27.90 -0.18
N SER A 231 9.17 -28.43 0.82
CA SER A 231 8.54 -29.08 1.98
C SER A 231 7.71 -28.09 2.80
N TYR A 232 8.22 -26.88 3.05
CA TYR A 232 7.48 -25.85 3.78
C TYR A 232 6.25 -25.36 3.00
N LEU A 233 6.41 -25.07 1.71
CA LEU A 233 5.32 -24.63 0.84
C LEU A 233 4.24 -25.70 0.71
N LYS A 234 4.62 -26.96 0.45
CA LYS A 234 3.67 -28.09 0.41
C LYS A 234 2.95 -28.31 1.75
N GLN A 235 3.61 -28.05 2.88
CA GLN A 235 2.97 -28.16 4.19
C GLN A 235 1.93 -27.07 4.41
N GLY A 236 2.24 -25.82 4.06
CA GLY A 236 1.32 -24.68 4.21
C GLY A 236 0.15 -24.68 3.22
N ALA A 237 0.34 -25.23 2.01
CA ALA A 237 -0.67 -25.29 0.96
C ALA A 237 -1.77 -26.36 1.17
N ARG A 238 -1.53 -27.35 2.04
CA ARG A 238 -2.48 -28.45 2.27
C ARG A 238 -3.79 -27.95 2.85
N VAL A 239 -4.89 -28.53 2.34
CA VAL A 239 -6.21 -28.41 2.97
C VAL A 239 -6.10 -28.93 4.41
N PRO A 240 -6.46 -28.13 5.42
CA PRO A 240 -6.36 -28.56 6.80
C PRO A 240 -7.23 -29.79 7.07
N ALA A 241 -6.73 -30.74 7.88
CA ALA A 241 -7.57 -31.80 8.42
C ALA A 241 -8.58 -31.22 9.43
N SER A 242 -9.73 -31.87 9.59
CA SER A 242 -10.79 -31.45 10.51
C SER A 242 -10.23 -31.10 11.90
N GLY A 243 -10.43 -29.86 12.35
CA GLY A 243 -10.01 -29.37 13.68
C GLY A 243 -8.65 -28.65 13.72
N THR A 244 -7.95 -28.49 12.59
CA THR A 244 -6.80 -27.59 12.45
C THR A 244 -7.12 -26.50 11.43
N THR A 245 -6.78 -25.24 11.71
CA THR A 245 -6.93 -24.14 10.76
C THR A 245 -5.56 -23.50 10.50
N THR A 246 -4.99 -23.78 9.32
CA THR A 246 -3.89 -22.95 8.81
C THR A 246 -4.48 -21.58 8.46
N PRO A 247 -3.93 -20.45 8.96
CA PRO A 247 -4.40 -19.13 8.57
C PRO A 247 -4.43 -18.99 7.05
N LEU A 248 -5.54 -18.43 6.54
CA LEU A 248 -5.80 -18.30 5.10
C LEU A 248 -4.62 -17.63 4.37
N SER A 249 -4.08 -16.56 4.96
CA SER A 249 -2.91 -15.85 4.46
C SER A 249 -1.67 -16.73 4.23
N LEU A 250 -1.39 -17.66 5.15
CA LEU A 250 -0.26 -18.58 5.02
C LEU A 250 -0.52 -19.63 3.93
N ARG A 251 -1.77 -20.08 3.79
CA ARG A 251 -2.17 -21.06 2.77
C ARG A 251 -2.04 -20.47 1.37
N VAL A 252 -2.56 -19.26 1.15
CA VAL A 252 -2.46 -18.53 -0.13
C VAL A 252 -0.99 -18.32 -0.53
N LEU A 253 -0.17 -17.74 0.35
CA LEU A 253 1.26 -17.52 0.06
C LEU A 253 2.04 -18.81 -0.19
N SER A 254 1.66 -19.91 0.47
CA SER A 254 2.28 -21.21 0.24
C SER A 254 1.91 -21.78 -1.13
N ILE A 255 0.67 -21.58 -1.58
CA ILE A 255 0.19 -21.98 -2.90
C ILE A 255 0.89 -21.17 -4.00
N ASP A 256 1.02 -19.85 -3.82
CA ASP A 256 1.73 -18.98 -4.75
C ASP A 256 3.20 -19.42 -4.92
N GLY A 257 3.85 -19.81 -3.82
CA GLY A 257 5.22 -20.35 -3.88
C GLY A 257 5.32 -21.69 -4.61
N LEU A 258 4.22 -22.42 -4.80
CA LEU A 258 4.19 -23.65 -5.57
C LEU A 258 3.89 -23.42 -7.07
N ALA A 259 3.85 -22.17 -7.56
CA ALA A 259 3.75 -21.86 -8.99
C ALA A 259 5.06 -22.10 -9.78
N GLU A 260 6.11 -22.62 -9.14
CA GLU A 260 7.38 -23.02 -9.76
C GLU A 260 7.69 -24.51 -9.51
N PRO A 261 8.37 -25.22 -10.43
CA PRO A 261 8.63 -26.65 -10.30
C PRO A 261 9.42 -27.03 -9.04
N CYS A 262 8.86 -27.92 -8.21
CA CYS A 262 9.55 -28.58 -7.11
C CYS A 262 10.18 -29.91 -7.55
N PRO A 263 11.22 -30.41 -6.85
CA PRO A 263 11.84 -31.71 -7.14
C PRO A 263 10.87 -32.90 -7.10
N ASP A 264 9.86 -32.83 -6.24
CA ASP A 264 8.76 -33.80 -6.15
C ASP A 264 7.49 -33.18 -6.75
N SER A 265 7.45 -33.20 -8.08
CA SER A 265 6.39 -32.63 -8.91
C SER A 265 5.06 -33.38 -8.77
N ILE A 266 5.10 -34.69 -8.49
CA ILE A 266 3.91 -35.51 -8.29
C ILE A 266 3.16 -35.04 -7.04
N ALA A 267 3.85 -34.88 -5.91
CA ALA A 267 3.20 -34.40 -4.69
C ALA A 267 2.76 -32.94 -4.82
N GLN A 268 3.55 -32.09 -5.50
CA GLN A 268 3.18 -30.71 -5.75
C GLN A 268 1.87 -30.61 -6.56
N ARG A 269 1.81 -31.30 -7.71
CA ARG A 269 0.61 -31.35 -8.56
C ARG A 269 -0.61 -31.87 -7.79
N SER A 270 -0.44 -32.93 -6.99
CA SER A 270 -1.51 -33.51 -6.19
C SER A 270 -2.07 -32.53 -5.15
N ILE A 271 -1.19 -31.80 -4.44
CA ILE A 271 -1.58 -30.80 -3.45
C ILE A 271 -2.32 -29.63 -4.11
N LEU A 272 -1.79 -29.12 -5.23
CA LEU A 272 -2.40 -28.00 -5.94
C LEU A 272 -3.76 -28.38 -6.54
N LEU A 273 -3.90 -29.57 -7.13
CA LEU A 273 -5.20 -30.06 -7.60
C LEU A 273 -6.23 -30.22 -6.47
N ALA A 274 -5.80 -30.70 -5.31
CA ALA A 274 -6.68 -30.78 -4.15
C ALA A 274 -7.08 -29.39 -3.63
N ALA A 275 -6.19 -28.39 -3.73
CA ALA A 275 -6.46 -27.02 -3.33
C ALA A 275 -7.37 -26.30 -4.35
N ALA A 276 -7.21 -26.53 -5.65
CA ALA A 276 -8.05 -25.99 -6.73
C ALA A 276 -9.44 -26.65 -6.81
N SER A 277 -9.91 -27.27 -5.72
CA SER A 277 -11.19 -27.98 -5.71
C SER A 277 -12.36 -27.00 -5.73
N PRO A 278 -13.46 -27.31 -6.44
CA PRO A 278 -14.64 -26.46 -6.50
C PRO A 278 -15.34 -26.19 -5.17
N SER A 279 -15.07 -27.00 -4.14
CA SER A 279 -15.79 -26.93 -2.86
C SER A 279 -15.62 -25.60 -2.10
N GLU A 280 -14.59 -24.82 -2.40
CA GLU A 280 -14.31 -23.53 -1.75
C GLU A 280 -14.66 -22.31 -2.62
N LEU A 281 -15.06 -22.50 -3.89
CA LEU A 281 -15.24 -21.40 -4.87
C LEU A 281 -16.43 -20.48 -4.58
N ASP A 282 -17.49 -21.02 -3.98
CA ASP A 282 -18.67 -20.25 -3.58
C ASP A 282 -18.59 -19.78 -2.11
N SER A 283 -17.43 -19.97 -1.48
CA SER A 283 -17.19 -19.56 -0.10
C SER A 283 -16.49 -18.20 -0.03
N ILE A 284 -16.53 -17.57 1.14
CA ILE A 284 -15.76 -16.34 1.40
C ILE A 284 -14.23 -16.56 1.38
N ASP A 285 -13.80 -17.82 1.42
CA ASP A 285 -12.39 -18.23 1.40
C ASP A 285 -12.02 -18.85 0.02
N TRP A 286 -12.46 -18.24 -1.09
CA TRP A 286 -12.23 -18.71 -2.46
C TRP A 286 -10.75 -18.64 -2.93
N GLN A 287 -9.93 -17.85 -2.24
CA GLN A 287 -8.57 -17.48 -2.64
C GLN A 287 -7.66 -18.70 -2.85
N PRO A 288 -7.60 -19.70 -1.93
CA PRO A 288 -6.70 -20.84 -2.11
C PRO A 288 -6.99 -21.64 -3.38
N ALA A 289 -8.26 -21.81 -3.75
CA ALA A 289 -8.64 -22.56 -4.94
C ALA A 289 -8.23 -21.82 -6.22
N SER A 290 -8.52 -20.51 -6.30
CA SER A 290 -8.19 -19.69 -7.46
C SER A 290 -6.68 -19.48 -7.64
N HIS A 291 -5.94 -19.26 -6.55
CA HIS A 291 -4.48 -19.22 -6.59
C HIS A 291 -3.88 -20.58 -6.98
N ALA A 292 -4.48 -21.69 -6.54
CA ALA A 292 -4.01 -23.02 -6.91
C ALA A 292 -4.24 -23.33 -8.40
N LEU A 293 -5.34 -22.85 -8.98
CA LEU A 293 -5.57 -22.90 -10.43
C LEU A 293 -4.45 -22.18 -11.19
N VAL A 294 -4.10 -20.95 -10.79
CA VAL A 294 -3.01 -20.19 -11.43
C VAL A 294 -1.65 -20.87 -11.23
N ALA A 295 -1.37 -21.41 -10.05
CA ALA A 295 -0.15 -22.19 -9.81
C ALA A 295 -0.08 -23.44 -10.68
N LEU A 296 -1.20 -24.16 -10.87
CA LEU A 296 -1.30 -25.29 -11.79
C LEU A 296 -1.07 -24.85 -13.23
N ALA A 297 -1.60 -23.70 -13.65
CA ALA A 297 -1.43 -23.20 -15.01
C ALA A 297 0.05 -23.06 -15.38
N HIS A 298 0.90 -22.65 -14.43
CA HIS A 298 2.35 -22.56 -14.64
C HIS A 298 3.09 -23.91 -14.67
N ILE A 299 2.70 -24.87 -13.83
CA ILE A 299 3.49 -26.10 -13.61
C ILE A 299 2.90 -27.39 -14.20
N SER A 300 1.59 -27.41 -14.47
CA SER A 300 0.84 -28.55 -15.01
C SER A 300 -0.39 -28.03 -15.78
N PRO A 301 -0.21 -27.45 -16.99
CA PRO A 301 -1.30 -26.90 -17.79
C PRO A 301 -2.47 -27.89 -18.02
N ASP A 302 -2.16 -29.17 -18.20
CA ASP A 302 -3.14 -30.27 -18.31
C ASP A 302 -4.07 -30.36 -17.09
N ALA A 303 -3.51 -30.16 -15.89
CA ALA A 303 -4.23 -30.24 -14.64
C ALA A 303 -5.09 -29.00 -14.43
N ALA A 304 -4.56 -27.82 -14.78
CA ALA A 304 -5.29 -26.56 -14.75
C ALA A 304 -6.51 -26.60 -15.68
N ALA A 305 -6.34 -27.08 -16.92
CA ALA A 305 -7.42 -27.20 -17.90
C ALA A 305 -8.61 -28.02 -17.36
N ASN A 306 -8.35 -29.10 -16.61
CA ASN A 306 -9.40 -29.96 -16.05
C ASN A 306 -10.29 -29.26 -15.00
N VAL A 307 -9.82 -28.16 -14.39
CA VAL A 307 -10.56 -27.43 -13.35
C VAL A 307 -10.83 -25.97 -13.74
N LEU A 308 -10.43 -25.55 -14.95
CA LEU A 308 -10.58 -24.17 -15.41
C LEU A 308 -12.07 -23.79 -15.56
N ASP A 309 -12.85 -24.60 -16.25
CA ASP A 309 -14.25 -24.30 -16.60
C ASP A 309 -15.11 -24.01 -15.37
N VAL A 310 -14.92 -24.77 -14.29
CA VAL A 310 -15.69 -24.57 -13.05
C VAL A 310 -15.32 -23.27 -12.33
N HIS A 311 -14.08 -22.79 -12.45
CA HIS A 311 -13.70 -21.47 -11.95
C HIS A 311 -14.23 -20.36 -12.85
N ALA A 312 -14.18 -20.53 -14.17
CA ALA A 312 -14.69 -19.57 -15.14
C ALA A 312 -16.21 -19.37 -15.03
N MET A 313 -16.96 -20.36 -14.52
CA MET A 313 -18.41 -20.29 -14.28
C MET A 313 -18.78 -19.87 -12.86
N SER A 314 -17.82 -19.55 -12.00
CA SER A 314 -18.08 -19.16 -10.60
C SER A 314 -18.96 -17.90 -10.53
N PRO A 315 -19.89 -17.80 -9.55
CA PRO A 315 -20.63 -16.56 -9.30
C PRO A 315 -19.72 -15.41 -8.84
N GLU A 316 -18.56 -15.72 -8.25
CA GLU A 316 -17.63 -14.74 -7.70
C GLU A 316 -16.75 -14.12 -8.80
N PRO A 317 -16.87 -12.82 -9.13
CA PRO A 317 -16.04 -12.18 -10.16
C PRO A 317 -14.54 -12.27 -9.91
N PHE A 318 -14.07 -12.28 -8.66
CA PHE A 318 -12.64 -12.49 -8.40
C PHE A 318 -12.18 -13.86 -8.91
N VAL A 319 -12.94 -14.93 -8.63
CA VAL A 319 -12.62 -16.29 -9.11
C VAL A 319 -12.57 -16.33 -10.65
N ARG A 320 -13.51 -15.67 -11.33
CA ARG A 320 -13.53 -15.60 -12.79
C ARG A 320 -12.35 -14.81 -13.37
N ALA A 321 -11.89 -13.75 -12.69
CA ALA A 321 -10.68 -13.03 -13.09
C ALA A 321 -9.42 -13.92 -12.98
N TYR A 322 -9.28 -14.69 -11.90
CA TYR A 322 -8.19 -15.68 -11.78
C TYR A 322 -8.29 -16.80 -12.82
N ALA A 323 -9.52 -17.21 -13.20
CA ALA A 323 -9.73 -18.14 -14.31
C ALA A 323 -9.27 -17.54 -15.65
N ALA A 324 -9.56 -16.26 -15.92
CA ALA A 324 -9.07 -15.56 -17.10
C ALA A 324 -7.53 -15.50 -17.16
N LEU A 325 -6.88 -15.24 -16.02
CA LEU A 325 -5.42 -15.28 -15.90
C LEU A 325 -4.88 -16.68 -16.21
N ALA A 326 -5.45 -17.72 -15.58
CA ALA A 326 -5.04 -19.10 -15.78
C ALA A 326 -5.22 -19.55 -17.25
N ALA A 327 -6.37 -19.23 -17.86
CA ALA A 327 -6.66 -19.50 -19.26
C ALA A 327 -5.62 -18.86 -20.19
N GLY A 328 -5.23 -17.60 -19.92
CA GLY A 328 -4.16 -16.91 -20.64
C GLY A 328 -2.79 -17.58 -20.49
N ILE A 329 -2.46 -18.12 -19.31
CA ILE A 329 -1.20 -18.85 -19.09
C ILE A 329 -1.14 -20.16 -19.89
N ILE A 330 -2.25 -20.90 -19.96
CA ILE A 330 -2.29 -22.22 -20.63
C ILE A 330 -2.70 -22.17 -22.11
N GLY A 331 -3.11 -21.00 -22.62
CA GLY A 331 -3.51 -20.84 -24.02
C GLY A 331 -4.96 -21.16 -24.35
N GLU A 332 -5.85 -21.22 -23.35
CA GLU A 332 -7.28 -21.53 -23.54
C GLU A 332 -8.08 -20.33 -24.06
N ARG A 333 -7.86 -19.99 -25.33
CA ARG A 333 -8.43 -18.81 -26.00
C ARG A 333 -9.97 -18.73 -25.89
N THR A 334 -10.66 -19.86 -26.04
CA THR A 334 -12.14 -19.91 -25.97
C THR A 334 -12.67 -19.40 -24.63
N VAL A 335 -11.98 -19.73 -23.53
CA VAL A 335 -12.34 -19.28 -22.18
C VAL A 335 -12.05 -17.79 -22.02
N VAL A 336 -10.90 -17.32 -22.53
CA VAL A 336 -10.54 -15.90 -22.51
C VAL A 336 -11.57 -15.05 -23.27
N ASP A 337 -11.94 -15.46 -24.49
CA ASP A 337 -12.93 -14.75 -25.32
C ASP A 337 -14.32 -14.73 -24.67
N ALA A 338 -14.72 -15.82 -24.00
CA ALA A 338 -15.98 -15.86 -23.26
C ALA A 338 -15.97 -14.86 -22.09
N LEU A 339 -14.87 -14.80 -21.32
CA LEU A 339 -14.73 -13.92 -20.16
C LEU A 339 -14.52 -12.44 -20.55
N LEU A 340 -14.09 -12.14 -21.78
CA LEU A 340 -14.11 -10.77 -22.32
C LEU A 340 -15.52 -10.16 -22.38
N GLN A 341 -16.57 -11.00 -22.35
CA GLN A 341 -17.96 -10.57 -22.35
C GLN A 341 -18.59 -10.59 -20.93
N ASP A 342 -17.80 -10.83 -19.88
CA ASP A 342 -18.27 -10.94 -18.50
C ASP A 342 -19.03 -9.68 -18.04
N PRO A 343 -20.09 -9.73 -17.24
CA PRO A 343 -20.73 -8.50 -16.74
C PRO A 343 -19.80 -7.59 -15.93
N MET A 344 -18.72 -8.13 -15.33
CA MET A 344 -17.82 -7.38 -14.47
C MET A 344 -16.59 -6.83 -15.23
N PRO A 345 -16.35 -5.51 -15.25
CA PRO A 345 -15.20 -4.92 -15.95
C PRO A 345 -13.84 -5.45 -15.50
N ASN A 346 -13.68 -5.80 -14.21
CA ASN A 346 -12.44 -6.37 -13.70
C ASN A 346 -12.12 -7.74 -14.33
N VAL A 347 -13.13 -8.57 -14.60
CA VAL A 347 -12.94 -9.85 -15.29
C VAL A 347 -12.52 -9.58 -16.74
N ARG A 348 -13.21 -8.67 -17.43
CA ARG A 348 -12.84 -8.27 -18.81
C ARG A 348 -11.42 -7.71 -18.89
N THR A 349 -11.01 -6.92 -17.89
CA THR A 349 -9.67 -6.34 -17.81
C THR A 349 -8.61 -7.45 -17.79
N GLU A 350 -8.79 -8.46 -16.94
CA GLU A 350 -7.84 -9.57 -16.87
C GLU A 350 -7.90 -10.45 -18.14
N SER A 351 -9.09 -10.69 -18.69
CA SER A 351 -9.24 -11.39 -19.97
C SER A 351 -8.54 -10.67 -21.12
N LEU A 352 -8.60 -9.34 -21.18
CA LEU A 352 -7.94 -8.55 -22.22
C LEU A 352 -6.41 -8.60 -22.09
N ARG A 353 -5.90 -8.52 -20.85
CA ARG A 353 -4.46 -8.72 -20.57
C ARG A 353 -3.99 -10.14 -20.88
N SER A 354 -4.84 -11.15 -20.64
CA SER A 354 -4.57 -12.53 -21.03
C SER A 354 -4.57 -12.68 -22.55
N LEU A 355 -5.51 -12.05 -23.26
CA LEU A 355 -5.57 -12.08 -24.71
C LEU A 355 -4.30 -11.48 -25.36
N ALA A 356 -3.90 -10.28 -24.93
CA ALA A 356 -2.69 -9.61 -25.44
C ALA A 356 -1.39 -10.41 -25.22
N ARG A 357 -1.38 -11.35 -24.25
CA ARG A 357 -0.24 -12.27 -24.06
C ARG A 357 -0.24 -13.45 -25.03
N LEU A 358 -1.40 -13.84 -25.54
CA LEU A 358 -1.57 -14.97 -26.46
C LEU A 358 -1.34 -14.57 -27.91
N ASP A 359 -1.74 -13.36 -28.26
CA ASP A 359 -1.80 -12.87 -29.62
C ASP A 359 -1.56 -11.36 -29.60
N ASP A 360 -0.63 -10.89 -30.42
CA ASP A 360 -0.10 -9.51 -30.44
C ASP A 360 -1.19 -8.51 -30.89
N HIS A 361 -1.07 -7.91 -32.07
CA HIS A 361 -2.11 -7.02 -32.60
C HIS A 361 -3.47 -7.67 -32.91
N ALA A 362 -3.62 -9.00 -32.77
CA ALA A 362 -4.95 -9.63 -32.89
C ALA A 362 -5.88 -9.29 -31.72
N ALA A 363 -5.33 -8.76 -30.62
CA ALA A 363 -6.10 -8.23 -29.50
C ALA A 363 -6.65 -6.82 -29.75
N ASP A 364 -6.18 -6.11 -30.80
CA ASP A 364 -6.54 -4.71 -31.07
C ASP A 364 -8.05 -4.52 -31.25
N ALA A 365 -8.69 -5.35 -32.06
CA ALA A 365 -10.13 -5.30 -32.28
C ALA A 365 -10.92 -5.50 -30.98
N ALA A 366 -10.48 -6.45 -30.15
CA ALA A 366 -11.10 -6.68 -28.85
C ALA A 366 -10.88 -5.50 -27.89
N ALA A 367 -9.71 -4.87 -27.91
CA ALA A 367 -9.41 -3.69 -27.11
C ALA A 367 -10.28 -2.49 -27.54
N ILE A 368 -10.43 -2.25 -28.84
CA ILE A 368 -11.33 -1.23 -29.39
C ILE A 368 -12.76 -1.46 -28.91
N ASP A 369 -13.25 -2.70 -28.97
CA ASP A 369 -14.59 -3.05 -28.48
C ASP A 369 -14.77 -2.78 -26.98
N GLN A 370 -13.72 -2.88 -26.17
CA GLN A 370 -13.78 -2.57 -24.75
C GLN A 370 -13.76 -1.07 -24.44
N LEU A 371 -13.29 -0.21 -25.35
CA LEU A 371 -13.20 1.25 -25.13
C LEU A 371 -14.57 1.92 -24.95
N VAL A 372 -15.66 1.24 -25.28
CA VAL A 372 -17.03 1.77 -25.13
C VAL A 372 -17.55 1.75 -23.69
N VAL A 373 -16.87 1.05 -22.77
CA VAL A 373 -17.29 0.90 -21.37
C VAL A 373 -16.63 1.97 -20.50
N GLU A 374 -17.42 2.69 -19.71
CA GLU A 374 -16.96 3.73 -18.78
C GLU A 374 -16.39 3.15 -17.48
N ASP A 375 -15.43 2.23 -17.62
CA ASP A 375 -14.64 1.71 -16.51
C ASP A 375 -13.16 2.11 -16.68
N PRO A 376 -12.59 2.94 -15.79
CA PRO A 376 -11.25 3.49 -15.94
C PRO A 376 -10.16 2.41 -15.99
N GLN A 377 -10.33 1.30 -15.29
CA GLN A 377 -9.32 0.23 -15.28
C GLN A 377 -9.34 -0.56 -16.58
N LEU A 378 -10.54 -0.87 -17.09
CA LEU A 378 -10.72 -1.53 -18.38
C LEU A 378 -10.24 -0.63 -19.53
N ILE A 379 -10.56 0.67 -19.49
CA ILE A 379 -10.09 1.66 -20.47
C ILE A 379 -8.56 1.70 -20.49
N MET A 380 -7.91 1.79 -19.32
CA MET A 380 -6.45 1.78 -19.24
C MET A 380 -5.86 0.48 -19.82
N ALA A 381 -6.46 -0.68 -19.53
CA ALA A 381 -6.01 -1.95 -20.08
C ALA A 381 -6.16 -2.01 -21.60
N ALA A 382 -7.32 -1.62 -22.14
CA ALA A 382 -7.55 -1.56 -23.59
C ALA A 382 -6.60 -0.60 -24.29
N THR A 383 -6.36 0.57 -23.68
CA THR A 383 -5.42 1.57 -24.19
C THR A 383 -3.98 1.06 -24.21
N ALA A 384 -3.59 0.26 -23.22
CA ALA A 384 -2.28 -0.38 -23.18
C ALA A 384 -2.12 -1.47 -24.24
N VAL A 385 -3.17 -2.26 -24.51
CA VAL A 385 -3.15 -3.28 -25.58
C VAL A 385 -2.94 -2.64 -26.96
N LEU A 386 -3.47 -1.44 -27.20
CA LEU A 386 -3.35 -0.74 -28.47
C LEU A 386 -1.95 -0.15 -28.74
N GLU A 387 -0.93 -0.49 -27.95
CA GLU A 387 0.44 -0.05 -28.21
C GLU A 387 0.96 -0.50 -29.57
N GLY A 388 1.40 0.45 -30.39
CA GLY A 388 1.86 0.19 -31.76
C GLY A 388 0.77 -0.29 -32.71
N SER A 389 -0.51 -0.17 -32.35
CA SER A 389 -1.62 -0.67 -33.17
C SER A 389 -1.59 -0.10 -34.59
N THR A 390 -1.91 -0.95 -35.56
CA THR A 390 -2.06 -0.55 -36.97
C THR A 390 -3.52 -0.49 -37.42
N ASP A 391 -4.46 -0.70 -36.49
CA ASP A 391 -5.89 -0.63 -36.77
C ASP A 391 -6.31 0.83 -37.03
N PRO A 392 -6.90 1.14 -38.20
CA PRO A 392 -7.27 2.52 -38.55
C PRO A 392 -8.37 3.11 -37.65
N GLU A 393 -9.14 2.29 -36.94
CA GLU A 393 -10.21 2.74 -36.06
C GLU A 393 -9.70 3.09 -34.65
N ALA A 394 -8.51 2.62 -34.26
CA ALA A 394 -7.99 2.77 -32.90
C ALA A 394 -7.95 4.23 -32.43
N ALA A 395 -7.39 5.13 -33.25
CA ALA A 395 -7.28 6.55 -32.89
C ALA A 395 -8.65 7.23 -32.69
N HIS A 396 -9.64 6.88 -33.51
CA HIS A 396 -10.99 7.42 -33.38
C HIS A 396 -11.70 6.86 -32.14
N ALA A 397 -11.57 5.55 -31.89
CA ALA A 397 -12.13 4.89 -30.72
C ALA A 397 -11.55 5.42 -29.40
N LEU A 398 -10.24 5.69 -29.35
CA LEU A 398 -9.56 6.30 -28.21
C LEU A 398 -10.07 7.72 -27.95
N ALA A 399 -10.22 8.52 -29.01
CA ALA A 399 -10.78 9.86 -28.89
C ALA A 399 -12.25 9.85 -28.45
N ASP A 400 -13.05 8.87 -28.92
CA ASP A 400 -14.43 8.66 -28.46
C ASP A 400 -14.48 8.26 -26.98
N ALA A 401 -13.56 7.42 -26.51
CA ALA A 401 -13.44 7.08 -25.10
C ALA A 401 -13.01 8.28 -24.25
N LEU A 402 -12.10 9.11 -24.75
CA LEU A 402 -11.66 10.32 -24.05
C LEU A 402 -12.82 11.29 -23.87
N ASP A 403 -13.62 11.51 -24.91
CA ASP A 403 -14.83 12.34 -24.83
C ASP A 403 -15.78 11.83 -23.75
N ARG A 404 -16.19 10.55 -23.80
CA ARG A 404 -17.09 9.94 -22.80
C ARG A 404 -16.56 10.05 -21.37
N MET A 405 -15.31 9.63 -21.14
CA MET A 405 -14.69 9.66 -19.82
C MET A 405 -14.54 11.08 -19.27
N SER A 406 -14.44 12.08 -20.15
CA SER A 406 -14.35 13.49 -19.76
C SER A 406 -15.71 14.11 -19.44
N GLU A 407 -16.77 13.70 -20.12
CA GLU A 407 -18.15 14.17 -19.89
C GLU A 407 -18.65 13.81 -18.48
N GLU A 408 -18.23 12.67 -17.94
CA GLU A 408 -18.50 12.24 -16.56
C GLU A 408 -17.97 13.21 -15.51
N GLY A 409 -16.91 13.95 -15.84
CA GLY A 409 -16.37 14.99 -14.97
C GLY A 409 -15.85 14.48 -13.63
N ARG A 410 -15.37 13.23 -13.56
CA ARG A 410 -14.82 12.64 -12.33
C ARG A 410 -13.32 12.88 -12.29
N GLU A 411 -12.81 13.44 -11.20
CA GLU A 411 -11.35 13.62 -11.04
C GLU A 411 -10.65 12.27 -10.94
N THR A 412 -11.33 11.25 -10.40
CA THR A 412 -10.80 9.88 -10.31
C THR A 412 -10.49 9.22 -11.65
N PHE A 413 -11.12 9.70 -12.74
CA PHE A 413 -10.88 9.21 -14.10
C PHE A 413 -9.64 9.81 -14.76
N ARG A 414 -8.90 10.69 -14.07
CA ARG A 414 -7.63 11.29 -14.53
C ARG A 414 -6.75 10.28 -15.26
N ASP A 415 -6.42 9.16 -14.63
CA ASP A 415 -5.41 8.22 -15.15
C ASP A 415 -5.86 7.51 -16.43
N ALA A 416 -7.14 7.18 -16.54
CA ALA A 416 -7.71 6.64 -17.78
C ALA A 416 -7.67 7.68 -18.90
N ARG A 417 -8.03 8.94 -18.61
CA ARG A 417 -7.98 10.05 -19.58
C ARG A 417 -6.55 10.35 -20.03
N ARG A 418 -5.59 10.31 -19.12
CA ARG A 418 -4.15 10.47 -19.42
C ARG A 418 -3.62 9.31 -20.27
N ALA A 419 -3.96 8.07 -19.94
CA ALA A 419 -3.59 6.91 -20.76
C ALA A 419 -4.13 7.03 -22.19
N LEU A 420 -5.38 7.47 -22.35
CA LEU A 420 -5.99 7.72 -23.66
C LEU A 420 -5.24 8.81 -24.45
N LEU A 421 -4.86 9.91 -23.80
CA LEU A 421 -4.07 10.97 -24.42
C LEU A 421 -2.67 10.50 -24.83
N ASP A 422 -1.99 9.73 -23.97
CA ASP A 422 -0.69 9.14 -24.27
C ASP A 422 -0.77 8.24 -25.52
N ARG A 423 -1.80 7.39 -25.61
CA ARG A 423 -2.00 6.51 -26.77
C ARG A 423 -2.44 7.27 -28.01
N LEU A 424 -3.23 8.33 -27.86
CA LEU A 424 -3.58 9.23 -28.97
C LEU A 424 -2.33 9.91 -29.53
N GLU A 425 -1.39 10.36 -28.69
CA GLU A 425 -0.14 10.97 -29.16
C GLU A 425 0.54 10.11 -30.24
N GLU A 426 0.55 8.80 -30.02
CA GLU A 426 1.17 7.81 -30.91
C GLU A 426 0.31 7.49 -32.15
N LEU A 427 -0.98 7.19 -31.96
CA LEU A 427 -1.82 6.63 -33.02
C LEU A 427 -2.64 7.66 -33.80
N GLY A 428 -2.84 8.84 -33.23
CA GLY A 428 -3.63 9.91 -33.83
C GLY A 428 -2.84 10.77 -34.81
N ASP A 429 -3.54 11.75 -35.39
CA ASP A 429 -2.95 12.67 -36.37
C ASP A 429 -3.59 14.08 -36.26
N PRO A 430 -3.03 15.10 -36.96
CA PRO A 430 -3.52 16.47 -36.89
C PRO A 430 -5.02 16.66 -37.19
N GLY A 431 -5.67 15.73 -37.90
CA GLY A 431 -7.11 15.71 -38.15
C GLY A 431 -7.96 15.66 -36.89
N LEU A 432 -7.46 15.07 -35.80
CA LEU A 432 -8.12 15.04 -34.49
C LEU A 432 -7.87 16.30 -33.65
N SER A 433 -7.01 17.23 -34.09
CA SER A 433 -6.62 18.41 -33.29
C SER A 433 -7.83 19.24 -32.82
N LYS A 434 -8.83 19.44 -33.68
CA LYS A 434 -10.04 20.21 -33.33
C LYS A 434 -10.80 19.58 -32.16
N ARG A 435 -10.77 18.25 -32.06
CA ARG A 435 -11.40 17.49 -31.00
C ARG A 435 -10.65 17.61 -29.68
N LEU A 436 -9.31 17.70 -29.72
CA LEU A 436 -8.49 17.82 -28.51
C LEU A 436 -8.39 19.25 -27.96
N MET A 437 -8.60 20.28 -28.78
CA MET A 437 -8.50 21.69 -28.36
C MET A 437 -9.27 22.05 -27.08
N PRO A 438 -10.50 21.53 -26.82
CA PRO A 438 -11.22 21.80 -25.57
C PRO A 438 -10.49 21.34 -24.31
N TYR A 439 -9.68 20.27 -24.37
CA TYR A 439 -8.94 19.73 -23.22
C TYR A 439 -7.80 20.62 -22.76
N LEU A 440 -7.38 21.62 -23.56
CA LEU A 440 -6.46 22.66 -23.08
C LEU A 440 -7.01 23.45 -21.89
N SER A 441 -8.34 23.44 -21.70
CA SER A 441 -9.02 24.05 -20.55
C SER A 441 -9.68 23.02 -19.65
N ASP A 442 -9.15 21.80 -19.61
CA ASP A 442 -9.66 20.76 -18.71
C ASP A 442 -9.59 21.20 -17.24
N TYR A 443 -10.46 20.64 -16.40
CA TYR A 443 -10.41 20.94 -14.98
C TYR A 443 -9.21 20.30 -14.28
N ASP A 444 -8.68 19.23 -14.86
CA ASP A 444 -7.50 18.55 -14.38
C ASP A 444 -6.25 19.10 -15.07
N GLU A 445 -5.33 19.65 -14.28
CA GLU A 445 -4.10 20.27 -14.78
C GLU A 445 -3.25 19.30 -15.62
N LEU A 446 -3.13 18.04 -15.18
CA LEU A 446 -2.31 17.05 -15.86
C LEU A 446 -2.94 16.63 -17.20
N VAL A 447 -4.27 16.53 -17.27
CA VAL A 447 -4.96 16.25 -18.53
C VAL A 447 -4.81 17.41 -19.51
N ALA A 448 -4.89 18.65 -19.04
CA ALA A 448 -4.70 19.83 -19.88
C ALA A 448 -3.25 19.92 -20.43
N GLU A 449 -2.26 19.59 -19.60
CA GLU A 449 -0.85 19.49 -20.00
C GLU A 449 -0.62 18.39 -21.04
N ASP A 450 -1.15 17.19 -20.82
CA ASP A 450 -1.00 16.06 -21.75
C ASP A 450 -1.70 16.38 -23.09
N ALA A 451 -2.88 17.01 -23.06
CA ALA A 451 -3.55 17.46 -24.29
C ALA A 451 -2.73 18.50 -25.07
N ALA A 452 -2.08 19.44 -24.38
CA ALA A 452 -1.19 20.40 -25.01
C ALA A 452 0.01 19.73 -25.67
N LYS A 453 0.61 18.73 -24.99
CA LYS A 453 1.72 17.92 -25.51
C LYS A 453 1.32 17.17 -26.78
N VAL A 454 0.17 16.49 -26.79
CA VAL A 454 -0.36 15.78 -27.97
C VAL A 454 -0.58 16.74 -29.14
N LEU A 455 -1.19 17.90 -28.88
CA LEU A 455 -1.42 18.90 -29.93
C LEU A 455 -0.10 19.46 -30.48
N GLU A 456 0.91 19.65 -29.64
CA GLU A 456 2.24 20.10 -30.06
C GLU A 456 2.95 19.05 -30.92
N SER A 457 2.92 17.77 -30.53
CA SER A 457 3.55 16.69 -31.28
C SER A 457 2.97 16.54 -32.69
N TRP A 458 1.65 16.64 -32.84
CA TRP A 458 0.97 16.56 -34.14
C TRP A 458 1.19 17.79 -35.02
N ASN A 459 1.20 19.00 -34.44
CA ASN A 459 1.15 20.25 -35.22
C ASN A 459 2.49 21.00 -35.31
N GLY A 460 3.52 20.60 -34.54
CA GLY A 460 4.83 21.24 -34.52
C GLY A 460 4.83 22.67 -33.96
N ARG A 461 3.86 23.03 -33.11
CA ARG A 461 3.78 24.33 -32.43
C ARG A 461 3.31 24.16 -30.99
N ALA A 462 3.83 25.00 -30.09
CA ALA A 462 3.43 24.98 -28.69
C ALA A 462 1.96 25.37 -28.49
N TYR A 463 1.30 24.66 -27.57
CA TYR A 463 -0.02 24.99 -27.04
C TYR A 463 0.11 25.27 -25.54
N LEU A 464 -0.59 26.30 -25.05
CA LEU A 464 -0.55 26.66 -23.64
C LEU A 464 -1.79 26.07 -22.94
N PRO A 465 -1.62 25.15 -21.97
CA PRO A 465 -2.73 24.72 -21.13
C PRO A 465 -3.20 25.86 -20.23
N ASN A 466 -4.51 25.92 -20.00
CA ASN A 466 -5.17 26.88 -19.12
C ASN A 466 -6.31 26.16 -18.37
N PRO A 467 -5.98 25.28 -17.42
CA PRO A 467 -6.97 24.46 -16.73
C PRO A 467 -7.95 25.30 -15.90
N ILE A 468 -9.17 24.81 -15.72
CA ILE A 468 -10.23 25.46 -14.95
C ILE A 468 -10.60 24.57 -13.74
N PRO A 469 -9.91 24.73 -12.59
CA PRO A 469 -10.07 23.83 -11.46
C PRO A 469 -11.50 23.80 -10.93
N ARG A 470 -11.95 22.60 -10.51
CA ARG A 470 -13.24 22.43 -9.83
C ARG A 470 -13.18 22.90 -8.39
N GLN A 471 -14.36 23.13 -7.82
CA GLN A 471 -14.50 23.40 -6.39
C GLN A 471 -14.09 22.15 -5.61
N GLY A 472 -13.20 22.32 -4.64
CA GLY A 472 -12.79 21.23 -3.74
C GLY A 472 -13.89 20.82 -2.75
N LEU A 473 -13.58 19.82 -1.93
CA LEU A 473 -14.47 19.33 -0.87
C LEU A 473 -14.90 20.44 0.10
N GLU A 474 -16.17 20.44 0.48
CA GLU A 474 -16.68 21.27 1.56
C GLU A 474 -16.12 20.81 2.91
N LEU A 475 -15.69 21.75 3.74
CA LEU A 475 -15.18 21.47 5.07
C LEU A 475 -16.32 21.44 6.10
N PRO A 476 -16.21 20.59 7.14
CA PRO A 476 -17.23 20.51 8.19
C PRO A 476 -17.27 21.79 9.05
N THR A 477 -18.45 22.07 9.58
CA THR A 477 -18.66 23.02 10.69
C THR A 477 -18.03 22.52 11.99
N ILE A 478 -17.89 23.41 12.98
CA ILE A 478 -17.38 23.04 14.31
C ILE A 478 -18.30 22.03 15.00
N GLU A 479 -19.61 22.14 14.81
CA GLU A 479 -20.61 21.21 15.34
C GLU A 479 -20.42 19.82 14.73
N GLN A 480 -20.20 19.73 13.41
CA GLN A 480 -19.91 18.45 12.73
C GLN A 480 -18.56 17.86 13.16
N LEU A 481 -17.54 18.70 13.39
CA LEU A 481 -16.26 18.23 13.97
C LEU A 481 -16.45 17.60 15.34
N ARG A 482 -17.26 18.21 16.20
CA ARG A 482 -17.59 17.68 17.54
C ARG A 482 -18.40 16.39 17.45
N GLU A 483 -19.35 16.30 16.52
CA GLU A 483 -20.11 15.08 16.26
C GLU A 483 -19.18 13.93 15.87
N MET A 484 -18.32 14.13 14.87
CA MET A 484 -17.34 13.12 14.45
C MET A 484 -16.43 12.68 15.60
N ALA A 485 -15.98 13.63 16.44
CA ALA A 485 -15.12 13.32 17.58
C ALA A 485 -15.85 12.54 18.69
N ALA A 486 -17.18 12.65 18.76
CA ALA A 486 -18.04 11.90 19.66
C ALA A 486 -18.63 10.63 19.00
N SER A 487 -18.13 10.24 17.83
CA SER A 487 -18.60 9.09 17.07
C SER A 487 -17.48 8.07 16.81
N ILE A 488 -17.91 6.83 16.58
CA ILE A 488 -17.11 5.77 15.97
C ILE A 488 -17.77 5.32 14.67
N VAL A 489 -16.97 4.81 13.75
CA VAL A 489 -17.45 4.05 12.60
C VAL A 489 -17.32 2.56 12.89
N VAL A 490 -18.37 1.79 12.63
CA VAL A 490 -18.37 0.34 12.76
C VAL A 490 -18.54 -0.29 11.39
N LEU A 491 -17.54 -1.09 10.97
CA LEU A 491 -17.62 -1.91 9.77
C LEU A 491 -18.08 -3.32 10.16
N HIS A 492 -19.23 -3.74 9.66
CA HIS A 492 -19.75 -5.10 9.80
C HIS A 492 -19.21 -5.93 8.64
N MET A 493 -18.41 -6.95 8.93
CA MET A 493 -17.79 -7.78 7.90
C MET A 493 -18.67 -8.98 7.55
N ARG A 494 -18.83 -9.29 6.27
CA ARG A 494 -19.62 -10.45 5.81
C ARG A 494 -19.07 -11.78 6.31
N ARG A 495 -17.75 -11.88 6.50
CA ARG A 495 -17.09 -13.04 7.14
C ARG A 495 -17.39 -13.17 8.63
N GLY A 496 -18.10 -12.21 9.21
CA GLY A 496 -18.35 -12.09 10.63
C GLY A 496 -17.35 -11.19 11.34
N GLY A 497 -17.80 -10.60 12.44
CA GLY A 497 -17.03 -9.65 13.24
C GLY A 497 -17.30 -8.19 12.87
N GLU A 498 -16.99 -7.31 13.82
CA GLU A 498 -17.09 -5.86 13.67
C GLU A 498 -15.69 -5.24 13.80
N ILE A 499 -15.43 -4.18 13.04
CA ILE A 499 -14.22 -3.34 13.17
C ILE A 499 -14.65 -1.95 13.61
N HIS A 500 -14.21 -1.52 14.78
CA HIS A 500 -14.60 -0.24 15.39
C HIS A 500 -13.48 0.77 15.21
N ILE A 501 -13.78 1.91 14.57
CA ILE A 501 -12.81 2.94 14.19
C ILE A 501 -13.16 4.25 14.92
N ALA A 502 -12.27 4.69 15.81
CA ALA A 502 -12.29 6.04 16.35
C ALA A 502 -11.73 7.02 15.32
N LEU A 503 -12.47 8.09 15.04
CA LEU A 503 -12.14 9.07 14.00
C LEU A 503 -11.16 10.15 14.49
N HIS A 504 -10.38 10.72 13.57
CA HIS A 504 -9.40 11.80 13.83
C HIS A 504 -9.76 13.13 13.15
N PRO A 505 -10.94 13.73 13.43
CA PRO A 505 -11.44 14.91 12.70
C PRO A 505 -10.61 16.18 12.88
N TYR A 506 -9.79 16.27 13.95
CA TYR A 506 -8.88 17.40 14.19
C TYR A 506 -7.48 17.20 13.61
N VAL A 507 -7.21 16.03 13.05
CA VAL A 507 -5.95 15.74 12.36
C VAL A 507 -6.13 15.85 10.86
N SER A 508 -7.14 15.15 10.33
CA SER A 508 -7.46 15.07 8.91
C SER A 508 -8.90 15.48 8.67
N THR A 509 -9.16 16.78 8.82
CA THR A 509 -10.51 17.33 8.82
C THR A 509 -11.31 17.03 7.55
N ALA A 510 -10.75 17.28 6.37
CA ALA A 510 -11.46 17.08 5.11
C ALA A 510 -11.69 15.59 4.81
N ASN A 511 -10.67 14.76 5.04
CA ASN A 511 -10.74 13.33 4.74
C ASN A 511 -11.60 12.57 5.74
N THR A 512 -11.53 12.89 7.04
CA THR A 512 -12.40 12.30 8.04
C THR A 512 -13.86 12.71 7.81
N TRP A 513 -14.11 13.97 7.41
CA TRP A 513 -15.46 14.42 7.05
C TRP A 513 -16.04 13.67 5.85
N ARG A 514 -15.25 13.50 4.79
CA ARG A 514 -15.63 12.68 3.63
C ARG A 514 -15.95 11.24 4.04
N PHE A 515 -15.07 10.60 4.80
CA PHE A 515 -15.29 9.24 5.27
C PHE A 515 -16.56 9.11 6.12
N PHE A 516 -16.75 10.03 7.07
CA PHE A 516 -17.92 10.05 7.95
C PHE A 516 -19.23 10.22 7.18
N THR A 517 -19.27 11.14 6.22
CA THR A 517 -20.45 11.37 5.36
C THR A 517 -20.74 10.18 4.47
N GLN A 518 -19.72 9.61 3.83
CA GLN A 518 -19.84 8.40 3.02
C GLN A 518 -20.38 7.21 3.79
N VAL A 519 -19.92 6.99 5.03
CA VAL A 519 -20.49 5.95 5.90
C VAL A 519 -21.96 6.21 6.18
N ARG A 520 -22.36 7.46 6.48
CA ARG A 520 -23.77 7.81 6.72
C ARG A 520 -24.66 7.65 5.48
N GLU A 521 -24.09 7.81 4.30
CA GLU A 521 -24.75 7.66 3.01
C GLU A 521 -24.78 6.21 2.52
N GLY A 522 -24.16 5.27 3.25
CA GLY A 522 -24.10 3.85 2.87
C GLY A 522 -23.11 3.55 1.75
N TYR A 523 -22.16 4.46 1.45
CA TYR A 523 -21.21 4.30 0.35
C TYR A 523 -20.37 3.01 0.45
N PHE A 524 -19.99 2.60 1.67
CA PHE A 524 -19.16 1.43 1.91
C PHE A 524 -19.95 0.10 1.94
N ASP A 525 -21.28 0.15 1.93
CA ASP A 525 -22.11 -1.05 2.05
C ASP A 525 -21.97 -1.94 0.81
N GLY A 526 -21.56 -3.19 1.03
CA GLY A 526 -21.31 -4.16 -0.02
C GLY A 526 -19.96 -4.00 -0.73
N LEU A 527 -19.16 -2.97 -0.41
CA LEU A 527 -17.83 -2.79 -1.00
C LEU A 527 -16.80 -3.76 -0.40
N THR A 528 -15.72 -4.02 -1.15
CA THR A 528 -14.70 -4.99 -0.80
C THR A 528 -13.41 -4.35 -0.30
N PHE A 529 -12.66 -5.10 0.50
CA PHE A 529 -11.20 -5.00 0.56
C PHE A 529 -10.62 -5.79 -0.61
N HIS A 530 -10.46 -5.13 -1.75
CA HIS A 530 -10.03 -5.76 -3.00
C HIS A 530 -8.52 -5.95 -3.09
N ARG A 531 -7.73 -5.44 -2.13
CA ARG A 531 -6.28 -5.63 -2.11
C ARG A 531 -5.80 -6.02 -0.72
N TRP A 532 -5.10 -7.14 -0.65
CA TRP A 532 -4.40 -7.59 0.54
C TRP A 532 -2.89 -7.61 0.29
N SER A 533 -2.14 -6.84 1.06
CA SER A 533 -0.67 -6.84 1.05
C SER A 533 -0.15 -7.42 2.38
N PRO A 534 0.36 -8.66 2.38
CA PRO A 534 0.73 -9.37 3.60
C PRO A 534 1.74 -8.56 4.42
N ASN A 535 1.53 -8.48 5.74
CA ASN A 535 2.35 -7.71 6.68
C ASN A 535 2.47 -6.21 6.38
N PHE A 536 1.61 -5.66 5.51
CA PHE A 536 1.65 -4.25 5.15
C PHE A 536 0.29 -3.60 5.37
N VAL A 537 -0.65 -3.73 4.43
CA VAL A 537 -1.99 -3.12 4.48
C VAL A 537 -3.05 -4.00 3.83
N ILE A 538 -4.30 -3.86 4.27
CA ILE A 538 -5.47 -4.16 3.44
C ILE A 538 -6.02 -2.84 2.87
N GLN A 539 -6.48 -2.84 1.62
CA GLN A 539 -7.03 -1.67 0.93
C GLN A 539 -8.38 -2.02 0.29
N GLY A 540 -9.32 -1.08 0.35
CA GLY A 540 -10.70 -1.29 -0.07
C GLY A 540 -11.54 -0.02 -0.14
N GLY A 541 -12.84 -0.22 -0.35
CA GLY A 541 -13.80 0.89 -0.35
C GLY A 541 -13.96 1.61 -1.69
N SER A 542 -13.62 0.94 -2.80
CA SER A 542 -14.00 1.40 -4.14
C SER A 542 -15.13 0.54 -4.73
N PRO A 543 -16.08 1.18 -5.44
CA PRO A 543 -17.02 0.48 -6.31
C PRO A 543 -16.31 -0.46 -7.27
N ASN A 544 -16.97 -1.60 -7.54
CA ASN A 544 -16.49 -2.63 -8.45
C ASN A 544 -15.11 -3.21 -8.12
N ALA A 545 -14.58 -3.04 -6.91
CA ALA A 545 -13.20 -3.43 -6.58
C ALA A 545 -12.18 -2.81 -7.54
N ASN A 546 -12.42 -1.58 -8.01
CA ASN A 546 -11.62 -0.89 -9.01
C ASN A 546 -10.82 0.24 -8.35
N GLU A 547 -9.50 0.19 -8.45
CA GLU A 547 -8.58 1.16 -7.83
C GLU A 547 -8.71 2.58 -8.38
N TYR A 548 -9.35 2.75 -9.54
CA TYR A 548 -9.53 4.03 -10.24
C TYR A 548 -10.98 4.56 -10.18
N TYR A 549 -11.90 3.82 -9.56
CA TYR A 549 -13.33 4.17 -9.47
C TYR A 549 -13.73 4.75 -8.10
N GLY A 550 -12.83 5.43 -7.39
CA GLY A 550 -13.17 6.09 -6.13
C GLY A 550 -14.28 7.16 -6.28
N SER A 551 -14.69 7.76 -5.18
CA SER A 551 -15.69 8.83 -5.12
C SER A 551 -15.20 10.15 -5.78
N GLY A 552 -16.12 10.84 -6.46
CA GLY A 552 -15.90 11.91 -7.45
C GLY A 552 -14.62 12.77 -7.37
N PRO A 553 -14.52 13.76 -6.46
CA PRO A 553 -13.38 14.67 -6.37
C PRO A 553 -12.21 14.06 -5.58
N PHE A 554 -10.99 14.47 -5.90
CA PHE A 554 -9.82 14.17 -5.09
C PHE A 554 -9.81 14.99 -3.80
N SER A 555 -9.30 14.39 -2.73
CA SER A 555 -8.97 15.07 -1.49
C SER A 555 -7.47 15.27 -1.39
N ARG A 556 -7.11 16.42 -0.82
CA ARG A 556 -5.73 16.74 -0.46
C ARG A 556 -5.29 15.87 0.72
N ASP A 557 -3.99 15.59 0.77
CA ASP A 557 -3.40 14.88 1.88
C ASP A 557 -3.45 15.73 3.16
N GLU A 558 -3.73 15.12 4.30
CA GLU A 558 -3.72 15.74 5.62
C GLU A 558 -2.78 14.95 6.53
N VAL A 559 -1.49 15.09 6.26
CA VAL A 559 -0.43 14.28 6.88
C VAL A 559 -0.02 14.80 8.27
N GLY A 560 0.35 13.89 9.17
CA GLY A 560 0.85 14.28 10.50
C GLY A 560 0.92 13.18 11.55
N MET A 561 0.25 12.05 11.33
CA MET A 561 0.24 10.90 12.25
C MET A 561 1.19 9.79 11.81
N HIS A 562 1.47 8.90 12.76
CA HIS A 562 2.24 7.70 12.54
C HIS A 562 1.37 6.54 12.07
N HIS A 563 1.84 5.79 11.08
CA HIS A 563 1.16 4.63 10.51
C HIS A 563 1.42 3.38 11.35
N TRP A 564 0.84 3.36 12.55
CA TRP A 564 0.86 2.21 13.44
C TRP A 564 -0.14 1.13 13.03
N GLN A 565 0.09 -0.10 13.47
CA GLN A 565 -0.89 -1.19 13.34
C GLN A 565 -2.28 -0.72 13.80
N GLY A 566 -3.30 -0.99 12.98
CA GLY A 566 -4.70 -0.63 13.26
C GLY A 566 -5.06 0.82 12.92
N THR A 567 -4.13 1.65 12.45
CA THR A 567 -4.51 2.96 11.88
C THR A 567 -5.17 2.80 10.52
N VAL A 568 -6.19 3.62 10.25
CA VAL A 568 -6.98 3.65 9.02
C VAL A 568 -6.63 4.91 8.25
N GLY A 569 -6.19 4.76 7.00
CA GLY A 569 -5.76 5.85 6.14
C GLY A 569 -6.48 5.90 4.80
N ILE A 570 -6.26 6.99 4.05
CA ILE A 570 -6.81 7.18 2.71
C ILE A 570 -5.82 6.66 1.68
N SER A 571 -6.29 5.78 0.80
CA SER A 571 -5.48 5.32 -0.34
C SER A 571 -5.35 6.44 -1.37
N THR A 572 -4.16 6.60 -1.93
CA THR A 572 -3.87 7.61 -2.95
C THR A 572 -3.02 7.00 -4.06
N ARG A 573 -3.14 7.58 -5.27
CA ARG A 573 -2.44 7.20 -6.50
C ARG A 573 -1.37 8.24 -6.88
N GLY A 574 -1.01 9.07 -5.90
CA GLY A 574 -0.17 10.25 -6.03
C GLY A 574 -0.50 11.25 -4.92
N HIS A 575 0.27 12.32 -4.82
CA HIS A 575 -0.03 13.38 -3.87
C HIS A 575 -1.37 14.04 -4.18
N ASP A 576 -2.15 14.31 -3.13
CA ASP A 576 -3.44 15.00 -3.22
C ASP A 576 -4.45 14.31 -4.17
N THR A 577 -4.43 12.97 -4.26
CA THR A 577 -5.37 12.17 -5.07
C THR A 577 -6.25 11.24 -4.23
N GLY A 578 -6.55 11.58 -2.98
CA GLY A 578 -7.41 10.75 -2.15
C GLY A 578 -8.81 10.64 -2.76
N ASP A 579 -9.33 9.43 -2.95
CA ASP A 579 -10.58 9.22 -3.69
C ASP A 579 -11.67 8.52 -2.86
N GLY A 580 -11.50 8.45 -1.54
CA GLY A 580 -12.44 7.80 -0.62
C GLY A 580 -12.18 6.31 -0.41
N GLN A 581 -11.22 5.71 -1.11
CA GLN A 581 -10.68 4.41 -0.73
C GLN A 581 -9.93 4.50 0.60
N ILE A 582 -10.04 3.46 1.40
CA ILE A 582 -9.38 3.34 2.69
C ILE A 582 -8.38 2.19 2.70
N PHE A 583 -7.39 2.28 3.58
CA PHE A 583 -6.52 1.17 3.93
C PHE A 583 -6.36 1.03 5.44
N VAL A 584 -6.05 -0.17 5.90
CA VAL A 584 -5.75 -0.46 7.32
C VAL A 584 -4.33 -1.03 7.43
N ASN A 585 -3.52 -0.44 8.32
CA ASN A 585 -2.17 -0.93 8.60
C ASN A 585 -2.20 -2.25 9.38
N LEU A 586 -1.64 -3.32 8.80
CA LEU A 586 -1.56 -4.65 9.43
C LEU A 586 -0.39 -4.76 10.41
N LEU A 587 0.66 -3.97 10.21
CA LEU A 587 1.82 -3.79 11.09
C LEU A 587 2.20 -2.31 11.14
N ASP A 588 3.17 -1.96 11.98
CA ASP A 588 3.74 -0.61 11.99
C ASP A 588 4.49 -0.33 10.69
N ASN A 589 4.08 0.74 9.99
CA ASN A 589 4.54 1.13 8.66
C ASN A 589 5.09 2.56 8.65
N PRO A 590 6.17 2.86 9.40
CA PRO A 590 6.73 4.22 9.52
C PRO A 590 7.18 4.81 8.17
N ARG A 591 7.32 3.99 7.12
CA ARG A 591 7.59 4.45 5.75
C ARG A 591 6.44 5.26 5.13
N LEU A 592 5.20 5.11 5.63
CA LEU A 592 4.04 5.86 5.16
C LEU A 592 3.85 7.18 5.91
N ASP A 593 4.57 7.36 7.01
CA ASP A 593 4.50 8.58 7.82
C ASP A 593 4.78 9.81 6.97
N HIS A 594 3.91 10.81 7.13
CA HIS A 594 3.99 12.08 6.43
C HIS A 594 3.82 12.01 4.90
N GLN A 595 3.43 10.86 4.37
CA GLN A 595 3.08 10.68 2.95
C GLN A 595 1.60 10.38 2.76
N TYR A 596 0.96 9.72 3.74
CA TYR A 596 -0.43 9.33 3.66
C TYR A 596 -1.26 9.93 4.80
N THR A 597 -2.55 10.13 4.53
CA THR A 597 -3.52 10.66 5.50
C THR A 597 -4.04 9.55 6.39
N ILE A 598 -4.11 9.78 7.70
CA ILE A 598 -4.77 8.87 8.67
C ILE A 598 -6.06 9.53 9.13
N ILE A 599 -7.19 8.84 8.94
CA ILE A 599 -8.53 9.32 9.28
C ILE A 599 -9.08 8.74 10.58
N GLY A 600 -8.48 7.66 11.09
CA GLY A 600 -8.96 6.98 12.29
C GLY A 600 -8.01 5.91 12.82
N THR A 601 -8.39 5.31 13.94
CA THR A 601 -7.67 4.18 14.56
C THR A 601 -8.65 3.16 15.07
N ILE A 602 -8.36 1.89 14.81
CA ILE A 602 -9.17 0.77 15.26
C ILE A 602 -9.02 0.63 16.76
N THR A 603 -10.16 0.65 17.47
CA THR A 603 -10.24 0.47 18.92
C THR A 603 -10.66 -0.96 19.30
N GLU A 604 -11.44 -1.63 18.45
CA GLU A 604 -11.90 -3.01 18.62
C GLU A 604 -11.96 -3.72 17.25
N GLY A 605 -11.74 -5.05 17.22
CA GLY A 605 -11.83 -5.83 15.98
C GLY A 605 -10.51 -5.96 15.20
N LEU A 606 -9.34 -5.75 15.82
CA LEU A 606 -8.05 -5.94 15.15
C LEU A 606 -7.82 -7.42 14.76
N GLU A 607 -8.38 -8.34 15.52
CA GLU A 607 -8.44 -9.77 15.19
C GLU A 607 -9.28 -10.04 13.94
N VAL A 608 -10.35 -9.28 13.70
CA VAL A 608 -11.17 -9.37 12.47
C VAL A 608 -10.35 -8.90 11.28
N VAL A 609 -9.64 -7.77 11.40
CA VAL A 609 -8.70 -7.27 10.37
C VAL A 609 -7.67 -8.32 10.00
N GLY A 610 -7.13 -9.05 10.98
CA GLY A 610 -6.16 -10.13 10.76
C GLY A 610 -6.69 -11.31 9.94
N LEU A 611 -8.02 -11.42 9.78
CA LEU A 611 -8.69 -12.44 8.97
C LEU A 611 -9.07 -11.94 7.57
N VAL A 612 -9.00 -10.63 7.31
CA VAL A 612 -9.40 -10.03 6.03
C VAL A 612 -8.40 -10.38 4.93
N ASN A 613 -8.90 -10.85 3.79
CA ASN A 613 -8.16 -11.15 2.56
C ASN A 613 -8.79 -10.44 1.35
N GLU A 614 -8.19 -10.62 0.17
CA GLU A 614 -8.73 -10.07 -1.08
C GLU A 614 -10.19 -10.52 -1.30
N GLY A 615 -11.06 -9.55 -1.59
CA GLY A 615 -12.47 -9.79 -1.89
C GLY A 615 -13.36 -9.91 -0.66
N ASP A 616 -12.85 -9.76 0.57
CA ASP A 616 -13.70 -9.69 1.76
C ASP A 616 -14.58 -8.43 1.75
N ILE A 617 -15.83 -8.59 2.20
CA ILE A 617 -16.88 -7.59 1.97
C ILE A 617 -17.27 -6.91 3.27
N ILE A 618 -17.30 -5.57 3.23
CA ILE A 618 -17.96 -4.72 4.21
C ILE A 618 -19.45 -4.89 3.96
N GLU A 619 -20.12 -5.70 4.78
CA GLU A 619 -21.56 -5.93 4.64
C GLU A 619 -22.35 -4.65 4.89
N ARG A 620 -21.93 -3.89 5.90
CA ARG A 620 -22.53 -2.60 6.27
C ARG A 620 -21.53 -1.73 7.03
N ALA A 621 -21.52 -0.44 6.77
CA ALA A 621 -20.81 0.55 7.59
C ALA A 621 -21.82 1.45 8.30
N GLU A 622 -21.58 1.79 9.57
CA GLU A 622 -22.45 2.73 10.29
C GLU A 622 -21.68 3.64 11.24
N VAL A 623 -22.26 4.81 11.51
CA VAL A 623 -21.79 5.73 12.55
C VAL A 623 -22.56 5.46 13.84
N ARG A 624 -21.85 5.27 14.96
CA ARG A 624 -22.42 5.18 16.31
C ARG A 624 -21.86 6.30 17.20
N LEU A 625 -22.68 6.85 18.09
CA LEU A 625 -22.20 7.78 19.12
C LEU A 625 -21.49 7.01 20.23
N ILE A 626 -20.39 7.59 20.74
CA ILE A 626 -19.70 7.09 21.93
C ILE A 626 -20.56 7.51 23.13
N HIS A 627 -21.10 6.53 23.86
CA HIS A 627 -21.91 6.76 25.06
C HIS A 627 -21.06 6.88 26.32
#